data_AF-A0A2N7YZW2-F1
#
_entry.id   AF-A0A2N7YZW2-F1
#
_cell.length_a   1.000
_cell.length_b   1.000
_cell.length_c   1.000
_cell.angle_alpha   90.00
_cell.angle_beta   90.00
_cell.angle_gamma   90.00
#
_symmetry.space_group_name_H-M   'P 1'
#
loop_
_entity.id
_entity.type
_entity.pdbx_description
1 polymer ?
#
loop_
_entity_poly.entity_id
_entity_poly.type
_entity_poly.pdbx_seq_one_letter_code
_entity_poly.pdbx_strand_id
1 'polypeptide(L)'
;MCGGVIGEAKVNIRFLGLFDTVASVGIADSSPIGRGFLDWAHNNLAIKAGHEIGRSFPLSTVSDGGSWPANTREYVYPGTHSDIGGGYGPGEQGKSLGGRSTLMSQITLNDMYEEAFTAGVRLIHRSQMDERAEKDFAIDPAMHAAFMAYTDWTLEANEQKENLAGSRRGVVESRMHTQMQHYWRWRASKQTDTQFKAMHSWANANPQDRQDLWEAELDWRTDVEQARKAHEPIIEERYMPGVGMTRQPKPGIPSQTQSDLLRIVNANTSIPPLVDEFFDRYVHDSHAGFWLLGPLTQWDKKVFVNEIRKKKDAYEQLMALSRITKINAHQYVRAANHYALNHFEQRVYDANSPKADSTAAPVIPVMSDTDAPDLRDNMGFAGLVVEHGMGSGTRREANGSGQYRRIFDHDHEVLSVIDEAGRHLGQWTEELQERATHVIDGAGALTDRIKDSASGLPGKVVEATRQRAEEAIKNQLPNGLPPVR
;
A
#
# COMPACT_ATOMS: atom_id res chain seq x y z
N MET A 1 -16.62 2.40 -32.56
CA MET A 1 -17.73 1.75 -31.82
C MET A 1 -17.41 0.27 -31.74
N CYS A 2 -16.97 -0.24 -30.59
CA CYS A 2 -16.68 -1.66 -30.40
C CYS A 2 -18.00 -2.41 -30.25
N GLY A 3 -18.54 -2.90 -31.37
CA GLY A 3 -19.73 -3.75 -31.39
C GLY A 3 -19.33 -5.21 -31.29
N GLY A 4 -19.34 -5.77 -30.08
CA GLY A 4 -19.23 -7.23 -29.91
C GLY A 4 -20.54 -7.91 -30.30
N VAL A 5 -20.49 -9.20 -30.63
CA VAL A 5 -21.70 -10.00 -30.85
C VAL A 5 -21.73 -11.09 -29.77
N ILE A 6 -22.85 -11.18 -29.04
CA ILE A 6 -23.12 -12.29 -28.11
C ILE A 6 -24.32 -13.06 -28.67
N GLY A 7 -24.07 -14.25 -29.23
CA GLY A 7 -25.05 -15.00 -30.00
C GLY A 7 -25.38 -14.31 -31.33
N GLU A 8 -26.65 -13.94 -31.54
CA GLU A 8 -27.11 -13.15 -32.70
C GLU A 8 -27.25 -11.66 -32.37
N ALA A 9 -27.11 -11.27 -31.10
CA ALA A 9 -27.33 -9.91 -30.65
C ALA A 9 -26.05 -9.06 -30.78
N LYS A 10 -26.18 -7.92 -31.44
CA LYS A 10 -25.15 -6.87 -31.40
C LYS A 10 -25.14 -6.23 -30.01
N VAL A 11 -24.01 -6.28 -29.34
CA VAL A 11 -23.78 -5.67 -28.04
C VAL A 11 -22.96 -4.40 -28.22
N ASN A 12 -23.41 -3.33 -27.59
CA ASN A 12 -22.70 -2.06 -27.54
C ASN A 12 -22.64 -1.59 -26.09
N ILE A 13 -21.42 -1.36 -25.59
CA ILE A 13 -21.22 -0.74 -24.28
C ILE A 13 -21.51 0.75 -24.43
N ARG A 14 -22.64 1.19 -23.88
CA ARG A 14 -23.09 2.60 -24.00
C ARG A 14 -22.39 3.52 -23.01
N PHE A 15 -22.04 2.99 -21.84
CA PHE A 15 -21.36 3.70 -20.78
C PHE A 15 -20.52 2.73 -19.97
N LEU A 16 -19.34 3.17 -19.54
CA LEU A 16 -18.43 2.39 -18.71
C LEU A 16 -17.82 3.35 -17.69
N GLY A 17 -18.45 3.38 -16.52
CA GLY A 17 -18.04 4.21 -15.39
C GLY A 17 -17.09 3.45 -14.47
N LEU A 18 -15.96 4.07 -14.14
CA LEU A 18 -14.84 3.40 -13.48
C LEU A 18 -14.24 4.36 -12.47
N PHE A 19 -13.82 3.84 -11.33
CA PHE A 19 -13.10 4.60 -10.32
C PHE A 19 -11.73 3.96 -10.09
N ASP A 20 -10.73 4.82 -10.01
CA ASP A 20 -9.32 4.58 -9.68
C ASP A 20 -8.82 3.16 -10.03
N THR A 21 -8.76 2.85 -11.33
CA THR A 21 -8.47 1.48 -11.80
C THR A 21 -7.07 1.03 -11.42
N VAL A 22 -6.99 -0.12 -10.73
CA VAL A 22 -5.76 -0.79 -10.33
C VAL A 22 -5.75 -2.18 -10.97
N ALA A 23 -4.89 -2.38 -11.97
CA ALA A 23 -4.81 -3.62 -12.75
C ALA A 23 -3.82 -4.67 -12.18
N SER A 24 -3.15 -4.35 -11.07
CA SER A 24 -2.16 -5.23 -10.43
C SER A 24 -2.78 -6.19 -9.41
N VAL A 25 -2.15 -7.36 -9.20
CA VAL A 25 -2.52 -8.31 -8.14
C VAL A 25 -1.57 -8.24 -6.96
N GLY A 26 -2.13 -8.00 -5.77
CA GLY A 26 -1.41 -8.15 -4.51
C GLY A 26 -0.14 -7.29 -4.40
N ILE A 27 0.94 -7.88 -3.88
CA ILE A 27 2.24 -7.28 -3.54
C ILE A 27 3.08 -6.90 -4.80
N ALA A 28 2.45 -6.76 -5.97
CA ALA A 28 3.06 -6.63 -7.29
C ALA A 28 4.24 -5.64 -7.37
N ASP A 29 4.07 -4.41 -6.89
CA ASP A 29 5.08 -3.34 -6.96
C ASP A 29 5.91 -3.23 -5.68
N SER A 30 5.53 -3.98 -4.64
CA SER A 30 6.28 -4.11 -3.41
C SER A 30 7.16 -5.37 -3.44
N SER A 31 7.34 -6.06 -4.57
CA SER A 31 8.23 -7.22 -4.71
C SER A 31 9.18 -7.04 -5.88
N PRO A 32 10.49 -7.34 -5.75
CA PRO A 32 11.44 -7.29 -6.87
C PRO A 32 11.23 -8.40 -7.91
N ILE A 33 10.21 -9.26 -7.74
CA ILE A 33 9.97 -10.47 -8.55
C ILE A 33 8.61 -10.37 -9.27
N GLY A 34 8.49 -9.45 -10.22
CA GLY A 34 7.47 -9.49 -11.29
C GLY A 34 6.48 -8.32 -11.33
N ARG A 35 5.97 -8.04 -12.54
CA ARG A 35 5.20 -6.82 -12.90
C ARG A 35 3.69 -6.87 -12.58
N GLY A 36 3.24 -7.89 -11.85
CA GLY A 36 1.89 -7.95 -11.27
C GLY A 36 0.66 -7.80 -12.17
N PHE A 37 0.75 -7.69 -13.50
CA PHE A 37 -0.41 -7.74 -14.37
C PHE A 37 -1.00 -9.16 -14.40
N LEU A 38 -2.33 -9.26 -14.28
CA LEU A 38 -3.01 -10.47 -14.74
C LEU A 38 -2.97 -10.50 -16.27
N ASP A 39 -2.79 -11.69 -16.83
CA ASP A 39 -2.79 -11.97 -18.29
C ASP A 39 -4.07 -11.47 -19.00
N TRP A 40 -5.13 -11.15 -18.25
CA TRP A 40 -6.41 -10.63 -18.76
C TRP A 40 -6.56 -9.10 -18.75
N ALA A 41 -5.67 -8.35 -18.08
CA ALA A 41 -5.89 -6.92 -17.80
C ALA A 41 -5.34 -5.95 -18.86
N HIS A 42 -4.97 -6.45 -20.04
CA HIS A 42 -4.50 -5.60 -21.14
C HIS A 42 -5.64 -4.71 -21.70
N ASN A 43 -5.41 -3.40 -21.73
CA ASN A 43 -6.06 -2.39 -22.59
C ASN A 43 -7.43 -1.76 -22.23
N ASN A 44 -7.85 -1.53 -20.98
CA ASN A 44 -8.99 -0.60 -20.74
C ASN A 44 -8.98 0.10 -19.33
N LEU A 45 -9.66 1.27 -19.20
CA LEU A 45 -10.43 1.83 -18.03
C LEU A 45 -9.80 2.97 -17.12
N ALA A 46 -10.53 4.07 -16.71
CA ALA A 46 -10.42 4.86 -15.43
C ALA A 46 -11.06 6.31 -15.26
N ILE A 47 -11.42 6.66 -14.00
CA ILE A 47 -11.31 7.96 -13.23
C ILE A 47 -10.20 7.77 -12.16
N LYS A 48 -9.56 8.81 -11.57
CA LYS A 48 -8.29 8.66 -10.81
C LYS A 48 -8.21 9.38 -9.44
N ALA A 49 -7.50 8.78 -8.49
CA ALA A 49 -7.23 9.29 -7.14
C ALA A 49 -5.86 9.99 -7.02
N GLY A 50 -5.87 11.32 -6.86
CA GLY A 50 -4.70 12.19 -6.88
C GLY A 50 -3.80 12.19 -5.63
N HIS A 51 -4.33 11.76 -4.48
CA HIS A 51 -3.59 11.68 -3.21
C HIS A 51 -3.28 10.24 -2.75
N GLU A 52 -3.62 9.23 -3.56
CA GLU A 52 -3.22 7.84 -3.28
C GLU A 52 -1.70 7.69 -3.40
N ILE A 53 -1.08 6.93 -2.49
CA ILE A 53 0.37 6.76 -2.37
C ILE A 53 0.81 5.29 -2.31
N GLY A 54 -0.13 4.36 -2.10
CA GLY A 54 0.16 2.95 -1.97
C GLY A 54 0.80 2.38 -3.24
N ARG A 55 1.98 1.77 -3.09
CA ARG A 55 2.69 1.02 -4.13
C ARG A 55 1.89 -0.19 -4.58
N SER A 56 1.09 -0.80 -3.71
CA SER A 56 0.18 -1.89 -4.08
C SER A 56 -1.01 -1.44 -4.94
N PHE A 57 -1.21 -0.13 -5.12
CA PHE A 57 -2.27 0.45 -5.95
C PHE A 57 -1.71 1.28 -7.11
N PRO A 58 -0.88 0.73 -8.00
CA PRO A 58 -0.44 1.46 -9.18
C PRO A 58 -1.63 1.78 -10.09
N LEU A 59 -1.65 3.02 -10.57
CA LEU A 59 -2.75 3.52 -11.38
C LEU A 59 -2.64 3.02 -12.83
N SER A 60 -3.73 2.48 -13.37
CA SER A 60 -3.88 2.23 -14.81
C SER A 60 -4.61 3.39 -15.49
N THR A 61 -4.01 3.93 -16.55
CA THR A 61 -4.56 5.03 -17.33
C THR A 61 -5.38 4.54 -18.53
N VAL A 62 -6.44 5.28 -18.93
CA VAL A 62 -7.11 5.00 -20.23
C VAL A 62 -6.29 5.50 -21.42
N SER A 63 -5.30 6.36 -21.15
CA SER A 63 -4.35 6.79 -22.18
C SER A 63 -3.67 5.58 -22.81
N ASP A 64 -3.77 5.47 -24.13
CA ASP A 64 -3.06 4.49 -24.94
C ASP A 64 -1.98 5.24 -25.72
N GLY A 65 -0.72 5.06 -25.33
CA GLY A 65 0.44 5.73 -25.95
C GLY A 65 0.37 7.26 -25.87
N GLY A 66 -0.11 7.80 -24.75
CA GLY A 66 -0.28 9.25 -24.54
C GLY A 66 -1.52 9.87 -25.21
N SER A 67 -2.45 9.06 -25.73
CA SER A 67 -3.68 9.53 -26.36
C SER A 67 -4.93 8.88 -25.76
N TRP A 68 -6.02 9.65 -25.62
CA TRP A 68 -7.29 9.10 -25.13
C TRP A 68 -8.11 8.55 -26.30
N PRO A 69 -8.63 7.31 -26.20
CA PRO A 69 -9.57 6.78 -27.18
C PRO A 69 -10.78 7.70 -27.35
N ALA A 70 -11.35 7.74 -28.55
CA ALA A 70 -12.53 8.55 -28.83
C ALA A 70 -13.68 8.23 -27.85
N ASN A 71 -14.39 9.29 -27.41
CA ASN A 71 -15.46 9.22 -26.40
C ASN A 71 -15.02 8.81 -24.99
N THR A 72 -13.75 9.03 -24.65
CA THR A 72 -13.23 8.84 -23.29
C THR A 72 -13.06 10.19 -22.60
N ARG A 73 -13.40 10.25 -21.31
CA ARG A 73 -13.01 11.35 -20.41
C ARG A 73 -12.29 10.75 -19.21
N GLU A 74 -11.28 11.46 -18.75
CA GLU A 74 -10.50 11.05 -17.59
C GLU A 74 -10.30 12.24 -16.68
N TYR A 75 -10.64 12.06 -15.41
CA TYR A 75 -10.65 13.11 -14.39
C TYR A 75 -9.72 12.71 -13.24
N VAL A 76 -9.01 13.70 -12.70
CA VAL A 76 -8.19 13.56 -11.50
C VAL A 76 -8.91 14.30 -10.38
N TYR A 77 -9.25 13.58 -9.31
CA TYR A 77 -9.86 14.15 -8.11
C TYR A 77 -8.87 14.11 -6.94
N PRO A 78 -8.96 15.07 -5.99
CA PRO A 78 -8.25 14.96 -4.73
C PRO A 78 -8.81 13.81 -3.90
N GLY A 79 -7.94 13.10 -3.21
CA GLY A 79 -8.30 11.97 -2.36
C GLY A 79 -7.46 10.74 -2.64
N THR A 80 -7.51 9.80 -1.70
CA THR A 80 -6.94 8.45 -1.85
C THR A 80 -7.89 7.53 -2.63
N HIS A 81 -7.49 6.28 -2.87
CA HIS A 81 -8.25 5.31 -3.67
C HIS A 81 -9.72 5.21 -3.24
N SER A 82 -9.97 5.03 -1.93
CA SER A 82 -11.32 4.90 -1.38
C SER A 82 -12.02 6.24 -1.13
N ASP A 83 -11.31 7.37 -1.13
CA ASP A 83 -11.94 8.70 -1.22
C ASP A 83 -12.57 8.94 -2.60
N ILE A 84 -12.13 8.23 -3.65
CA ILE A 84 -12.67 8.34 -5.01
C ILE A 84 -13.68 7.23 -5.30
N GLY A 85 -13.30 5.98 -5.07
CA GLY A 85 -14.15 4.81 -5.38
C GLY A 85 -15.20 4.51 -4.31
N GLY A 86 -15.10 5.12 -3.14
CA GLY A 86 -15.84 4.73 -1.95
C GLY A 86 -15.18 3.55 -1.24
N GLY A 87 -15.42 3.44 0.07
CA GLY A 87 -14.86 2.37 0.89
C GLY A 87 -14.67 2.77 2.35
N TYR A 88 -14.34 4.05 2.59
CA TYR A 88 -14.23 4.58 3.93
C TYR A 88 -15.60 4.72 4.61
N GLY A 89 -15.66 4.29 5.87
CA GLY A 89 -16.77 4.53 6.77
C GLY A 89 -16.68 5.91 7.43
N PRO A 90 -17.81 6.58 7.73
CA PRO A 90 -17.80 7.79 8.55
C PRO A 90 -17.09 7.57 9.90
N GLY A 91 -16.14 8.44 10.23
CA GLY A 91 -15.35 8.38 11.45
C GLY A 91 -14.06 7.57 11.35
N GLU A 92 -13.81 6.88 10.24
CA GLU A 92 -12.50 6.27 9.98
C GLU A 92 -11.43 7.37 9.92
N GLN A 93 -10.30 7.15 10.60
CA GLN A 93 -9.25 8.15 10.81
C GLN A 93 -9.74 9.45 11.46
N GLY A 94 -10.90 9.44 12.13
CA GLY A 94 -11.51 10.63 12.71
C GLY A 94 -12.07 11.62 11.69
N LYS A 95 -12.29 11.18 10.44
CA LYS A 95 -12.74 12.00 9.31
C LYS A 95 -14.23 11.77 9.02
N SER A 96 -14.86 12.71 8.32
CA SER A 96 -16.25 12.60 7.87
C SER A 96 -17.26 12.22 8.97
N LEU A 97 -17.13 12.82 10.16
CA LEU A 97 -17.99 12.55 11.33
C LEU A 97 -19.46 12.94 11.12
N GLY A 98 -19.76 13.77 10.12
CA GLY A 98 -21.13 14.16 9.77
C GLY A 98 -21.91 13.07 9.03
N GLY A 99 -21.34 11.88 8.88
CA GLY A 99 -21.96 10.74 8.20
C GLY A 99 -21.61 10.68 6.72
N ARG A 100 -22.31 9.81 5.99
CA ARG A 100 -22.03 9.49 4.58
C ARG A 100 -21.94 10.72 3.68
N SER A 101 -22.78 11.73 3.89
CA SER A 101 -22.79 12.96 3.10
C SER A 101 -21.51 13.79 3.21
N THR A 102 -20.68 13.53 4.22
CA THR A 102 -19.37 14.18 4.42
C THR A 102 -18.19 13.36 3.89
N LEU A 103 -18.40 12.21 3.26
CA LEU A 103 -17.33 11.43 2.62
C LEU A 103 -16.93 12.07 1.28
N MET A 104 -15.63 12.17 1.02
CA MET A 104 -15.11 12.72 -0.24
C MET A 104 -15.66 11.98 -1.48
N SER A 105 -15.91 10.68 -1.35
CA SER A 105 -16.46 9.83 -2.42
C SER A 105 -17.87 10.23 -2.86
N GLN A 106 -18.57 11.07 -2.10
CA GLN A 106 -19.87 11.60 -2.51
C GLN A 106 -19.75 12.54 -3.71
N ILE A 107 -18.63 13.25 -3.87
CA ILE A 107 -18.40 14.11 -5.04
C ILE A 107 -18.33 13.25 -6.30
N THR A 108 -17.43 12.26 -6.30
CA THR A 108 -17.20 11.38 -7.45
C THR A 108 -18.37 10.46 -7.76
N LEU A 109 -19.11 10.01 -6.74
CA LEU A 109 -20.38 9.30 -6.91
C LEU A 109 -21.41 10.13 -7.67
N ASN A 110 -21.57 11.41 -7.28
CA ASN A 110 -22.55 12.28 -7.92
C ASN A 110 -22.14 12.64 -9.35
N ASP A 111 -20.86 12.93 -9.60
CA ASP A 111 -20.36 13.22 -10.95
C ASP A 111 -20.52 12.02 -11.89
N MET A 112 -20.23 10.80 -11.40
CA MET A 112 -20.45 9.56 -12.15
C MET A 112 -21.93 9.33 -12.47
N TYR A 113 -22.83 9.62 -11.52
CA TYR A 113 -24.27 9.53 -11.75
C TYR A 113 -24.72 10.46 -12.88
N GLU A 114 -24.25 11.71 -12.89
CA GLU A 114 -24.60 12.68 -13.94
C GLU A 114 -24.05 12.27 -15.32
N GLU A 115 -22.80 11.80 -15.38
CA GLU A 115 -22.19 11.30 -16.62
C GLU A 115 -22.92 10.05 -17.15
N ALA A 116 -23.27 9.11 -16.27
CA ALA A 116 -24.02 7.91 -16.62
C ALA A 116 -25.45 8.24 -17.09
N PHE A 117 -26.14 9.11 -16.37
CA PHE A 117 -27.49 9.55 -16.72
C PHE A 117 -27.50 10.26 -18.08
N THR A 118 -26.55 11.18 -18.30
CA THR A 118 -26.39 11.92 -19.56
C THR A 118 -26.03 11.00 -20.74
N ALA A 119 -25.25 9.94 -20.49
CA ALA A 119 -24.93 8.91 -21.48
C ALA A 119 -26.12 7.96 -21.79
N GLY A 120 -27.27 8.15 -21.13
CA GLY A 120 -28.49 7.39 -21.36
C GLY A 120 -28.55 6.06 -20.60
N VAL A 121 -27.77 5.91 -19.53
CA VAL A 121 -27.96 4.82 -18.57
C VAL A 121 -29.31 5.00 -17.88
N ARG A 122 -30.09 3.92 -17.77
CA ARG A 122 -31.43 3.95 -17.15
C ARG A 122 -31.30 4.00 -15.62
N LEU A 123 -30.98 5.18 -15.10
CA LEU A 123 -30.95 5.47 -13.67
C LEU A 123 -32.24 6.18 -13.23
N ILE A 124 -32.59 6.06 -11.95
CA ILE A 124 -33.71 6.79 -11.34
C ILE A 124 -33.33 8.27 -11.30
N HIS A 125 -34.18 9.15 -11.82
CA HIS A 125 -33.96 10.60 -11.77
C HIS A 125 -33.97 11.09 -10.31
N ARG A 126 -33.16 12.11 -9.97
CA ARG A 126 -33.06 12.61 -8.59
C ARG A 126 -34.40 12.97 -7.96
N SER A 127 -35.31 13.58 -8.72
CA SER A 127 -36.66 13.94 -8.24
C SER A 127 -37.59 12.75 -8.00
N GLN A 128 -37.14 11.53 -8.31
CA GLN A 128 -37.87 10.27 -8.17
C GLN A 128 -37.15 9.30 -7.23
N MET A 129 -36.02 9.71 -6.64
CA MET A 129 -35.32 8.92 -5.65
C MET A 129 -36.21 8.77 -4.41
N ASP A 130 -36.12 7.60 -3.76
CA ASP A 130 -36.71 7.44 -2.44
C ASP A 130 -35.81 8.08 -1.37
N GLU A 131 -36.32 8.21 -0.15
CA GLU A 131 -35.60 8.84 0.96
C GLU A 131 -34.21 8.21 1.21
N ARG A 132 -34.06 6.91 0.97
CA ARG A 132 -32.78 6.23 1.14
C ARG A 132 -31.80 6.66 0.06
N ALA A 133 -32.19 6.61 -1.20
CA ALA A 133 -31.35 7.01 -2.32
C ALA A 133 -30.98 8.51 -2.22
N GLU A 134 -31.92 9.38 -1.83
CA GLU A 134 -31.62 10.80 -1.61
C GLU A 134 -30.51 10.99 -0.56
N LYS A 135 -30.57 10.26 0.56
CA LYS A 135 -29.53 10.28 1.60
C LYS A 135 -28.20 9.69 1.12
N ASP A 136 -28.25 8.62 0.33
CA ASP A 136 -27.06 7.95 -0.21
C ASP A 136 -26.30 8.83 -1.20
N PHE A 137 -26.98 9.75 -1.89
CA PHE A 137 -26.38 10.72 -2.83
C PHE A 137 -26.15 12.12 -2.23
N ALA A 138 -26.54 12.36 -0.98
CA ALA A 138 -26.41 13.68 -0.36
C ALA A 138 -24.94 14.09 -0.24
N ILE A 139 -24.68 15.39 -0.43
CA ILE A 139 -23.39 16.04 -0.18
C ILE A 139 -23.62 17.09 0.90
N ASP A 140 -22.84 17.01 1.98
CA ASP A 140 -22.90 18.01 3.05
C ASP A 140 -22.41 19.39 2.55
N PRO A 141 -23.13 20.49 2.84
CA PRO A 141 -22.75 21.80 2.36
C PRO A 141 -21.37 22.30 2.82
N ALA A 142 -20.94 21.95 4.03
CA ALA A 142 -19.63 22.36 4.54
C ALA A 142 -18.51 21.56 3.86
N MET A 143 -18.71 20.26 3.66
CA MET A 143 -17.78 19.43 2.88
C MET A 143 -17.65 19.94 1.45
N HIS A 144 -18.78 20.24 0.79
CA HIS A 144 -18.78 20.81 -0.57
C HIS A 144 -18.04 22.16 -0.62
N ALA A 145 -18.26 23.05 0.36
CA ALA A 145 -17.55 24.33 0.42
C ALA A 145 -16.04 24.16 0.61
N ALA A 146 -15.60 23.21 1.43
CA ALA A 146 -14.18 22.89 1.62
C ALA A 146 -13.55 22.31 0.34
N PHE A 147 -14.27 21.42 -0.35
CA PHE A 147 -13.85 20.89 -1.65
C PHE A 147 -13.72 22.00 -2.71
N MET A 148 -14.69 22.91 -2.80
CA MET A 148 -14.61 24.04 -3.73
C MET A 148 -13.44 24.99 -3.40
N ALA A 149 -13.18 25.24 -2.11
CA ALA A 149 -12.03 26.02 -1.69
C ALA A 149 -10.70 25.35 -2.09
N TYR A 150 -10.62 24.01 -2.02
CA TYR A 150 -9.49 23.25 -2.54
C TYR A 150 -9.35 23.40 -4.05
N THR A 151 -10.43 23.24 -4.82
CA THR A 151 -10.38 23.39 -6.27
C THR A 151 -9.93 24.79 -6.67
N ASP A 152 -10.45 25.84 -6.03
CA ASP A 152 -10.05 27.23 -6.30
C ASP A 152 -8.57 27.46 -5.97
N TRP A 153 -8.10 26.94 -4.84
CA TRP A 153 -6.70 27.05 -4.43
C TRP A 153 -5.74 26.36 -5.42
N THR A 154 -6.14 25.23 -5.99
CA THR A 154 -5.32 24.50 -6.98
C THR A 154 -5.39 25.10 -8.40
N LEU A 155 -6.46 25.83 -8.74
CA LEU A 155 -6.57 26.55 -10.02
C LEU A 155 -5.58 27.71 -10.10
N GLU A 156 -5.38 28.46 -9.01
CA GLU A 156 -4.42 29.56 -8.94
C GLU A 156 -2.96 29.09 -8.87
N ALA A 157 -2.74 27.90 -8.29
CA ALA A 157 -1.41 27.35 -8.00
C ALA A 157 -0.80 26.52 -9.14
N ASN A 158 -1.31 26.60 -10.38
CA ASN A 158 -0.57 26.14 -11.56
C ASN A 158 0.63 27.08 -11.82
N GLU A 159 1.65 26.96 -10.96
CA GLU A 159 2.88 27.74 -10.93
C GLU A 159 3.66 27.69 -12.25
N GLN A 160 3.31 26.79 -13.17
CA GLN A 160 4.03 26.55 -14.42
C GLN A 160 3.29 27.06 -15.67
N LYS A 161 2.02 27.51 -15.59
CA LYS A 161 1.23 27.97 -16.75
C LYS A 161 1.34 27.03 -17.97
N GLU A 162 1.42 25.72 -17.74
CA GLU A 162 1.73 24.78 -18.81
C GLU A 162 0.61 24.73 -19.86
N ASN A 163 1.00 24.65 -21.13
CA ASN A 163 0.07 24.47 -22.24
C ASN A 163 -0.40 23.01 -22.26
N LEU A 164 -1.52 22.75 -21.58
CA LEU A 164 -2.14 21.44 -21.40
C LEU A 164 -2.70 20.80 -22.69
N ALA A 165 -2.55 21.45 -23.85
CA ALA A 165 -2.96 20.93 -25.15
C ALA A 165 -1.79 20.44 -26.03
N GLY A 166 -0.54 20.61 -25.59
CA GLY A 166 0.67 20.20 -26.33
C GLY A 166 1.17 18.82 -25.89
N SER A 167 1.29 17.89 -26.83
CA SER A 167 1.64 16.50 -26.57
C SER A 167 3.03 16.28 -25.98
N ARG A 168 3.06 15.35 -25.02
CA ARG A 168 4.10 14.43 -24.51
C ARG A 168 3.69 14.16 -23.06
N ARG A 169 3.83 12.93 -22.54
CA ARG A 169 3.71 12.55 -21.12
C ARG A 169 3.53 13.74 -20.14
N GLY A 170 2.49 13.72 -19.31
CA GLY A 170 2.36 14.76 -18.27
C GLY A 170 1.11 15.63 -18.30
N VAL A 171 -0.05 15.17 -18.81
CA VAL A 171 -1.31 15.84 -18.41
C VAL A 171 -1.85 15.21 -17.13
N VAL A 172 -1.99 13.88 -17.10
CA VAL A 172 -2.52 13.21 -15.90
C VAL A 172 -1.44 12.93 -14.88
N GLU A 173 -0.25 12.48 -15.30
CA GLU A 173 0.86 12.28 -14.36
C GLU A 173 1.24 13.61 -13.68
N SER A 174 1.34 14.72 -14.43
CA SER A 174 1.62 16.02 -13.83
C SER A 174 0.48 16.53 -12.95
N ARG A 175 -0.79 16.27 -13.30
CA ARG A 175 -1.92 16.58 -12.40
C ARG A 175 -1.83 15.78 -11.11
N MET A 176 -1.58 14.47 -11.18
CA MET A 176 -1.39 13.60 -10.02
C MET A 176 -0.22 14.08 -9.15
N HIS A 177 0.93 14.39 -9.76
CA HIS A 177 2.07 14.96 -9.06
C HIS A 177 1.70 16.29 -8.39
N THR A 178 1.01 17.18 -9.09
CA THR A 178 0.57 18.47 -8.55
C THR A 178 -0.36 18.29 -7.35
N GLN A 179 -1.35 17.38 -7.43
CA GLN A 179 -2.23 17.04 -6.31
C GLN A 179 -1.42 16.52 -5.11
N MET A 180 -0.47 15.60 -5.35
CA MET A 180 0.42 15.10 -4.31
C MET A 180 1.30 16.21 -3.69
N GLN A 181 1.81 17.12 -4.51
CA GLN A 181 2.56 18.28 -4.05
C GLN A 181 1.71 19.20 -3.16
N HIS A 182 0.41 19.37 -3.45
CA HIS A 182 -0.52 20.08 -2.58
C HIS A 182 -0.72 19.37 -1.23
N TYR A 183 -0.80 18.05 -1.25
CA TYR A 183 -0.88 17.25 -0.03
C TYR A 183 0.41 17.35 0.81
N TRP A 184 1.58 17.36 0.16
CA TRP A 184 2.87 17.63 0.83
C TRP A 184 2.94 19.02 1.43
N ARG A 185 2.42 20.06 0.75
CA ARG A 185 2.31 21.42 1.32
C ARG A 185 1.47 21.40 2.59
N TRP A 186 0.33 20.70 2.57
CA TRP A 186 -0.52 20.56 3.75
C TRP A 186 0.19 19.85 4.90
N ARG A 187 0.83 18.70 4.65
CA ARG A 187 1.61 18.01 5.69
C ARG A 187 2.78 18.82 6.23
N ALA A 188 3.49 19.54 5.36
CA ALA A 188 4.58 20.43 5.76
C ALA A 188 4.12 21.56 6.70
N SER A 189 2.83 21.91 6.71
CA SER A 189 2.27 22.89 7.65
C SER A 189 2.16 22.37 9.10
N LYS A 190 2.20 21.04 9.31
CA LYS A 190 2.06 20.37 10.62
C LYS A 190 3.42 19.96 11.19
N GLN A 191 4.34 20.93 11.30
CA GLN A 191 5.77 20.71 11.58
C GLN A 191 6.07 20.07 12.95
N THR A 192 5.19 20.26 13.93
CA THR A 192 5.40 19.83 15.31
C THR A 192 4.37 18.80 15.74
N ASP A 193 4.74 17.96 16.71
CA ASP A 193 3.83 17.04 17.39
C ASP A 193 2.57 17.74 17.89
N THR A 194 2.70 18.95 18.43
CA THR A 194 1.57 19.73 18.93
C THR A 194 0.62 20.11 17.79
N GLN A 195 1.14 20.57 16.65
CA GLN A 195 0.32 20.92 15.50
C GLN A 195 -0.37 19.69 14.90
N PHE A 196 0.35 18.57 14.75
CA PHE A 196 -0.21 17.32 14.25
C PHE A 196 -1.30 16.79 15.18
N LYS A 197 -1.03 16.73 16.49
CA LYS A 197 -1.99 16.21 17.50
C LYS A 197 -3.15 17.17 17.79
N ALA A 198 -3.09 18.41 17.28
CA ALA A 198 -4.19 19.37 17.35
C ALA A 198 -5.20 19.22 16.18
N MET A 199 -4.90 18.40 15.18
CA MET A 199 -5.80 18.15 14.05
C MET A 199 -7.14 17.55 14.49
N HIS A 200 -8.20 17.89 13.77
CA HIS A 200 -9.55 17.38 13.99
C HIS A 200 -9.59 15.86 13.82
N SER A 201 -8.97 15.33 12.76
CA SER A 201 -8.86 13.89 12.52
C SER A 201 -8.20 13.19 13.70
N TRP A 202 -7.06 13.69 14.18
CA TRP A 202 -6.36 13.13 15.34
C TRP A 202 -7.23 13.10 16.60
N ALA A 203 -7.92 14.20 16.91
CA ALA A 203 -8.71 14.33 18.12
C ALA A 203 -9.91 13.37 18.16
N ASN A 204 -10.44 13.00 16.99
CA ASN A 204 -11.64 12.17 16.85
C ASN A 204 -11.37 10.74 16.37
N ALA A 205 -10.13 10.42 16.00
CA ALA A 205 -9.72 9.09 15.61
C ALA A 205 -9.78 8.10 16.78
N ASN A 206 -10.16 6.87 16.47
CA ASN A 206 -10.13 5.78 17.45
C ASN A 206 -8.68 5.45 17.88
N PRO A 207 -8.45 4.66 18.95
CA PRO A 207 -7.09 4.36 19.41
C PRO A 207 -6.17 3.72 18.35
N GLN A 208 -6.70 2.83 17.51
CA GLN A 208 -5.92 2.20 16.43
C GLN A 208 -5.58 3.22 15.36
N ASP A 209 -6.57 3.98 14.87
CA ASP A 209 -6.36 5.00 13.85
C ASP A 209 -5.38 6.08 14.29
N ARG A 210 -5.40 6.49 15.57
CA ARG A 210 -4.39 7.42 16.12
C ARG A 210 -2.99 6.83 16.10
N GLN A 211 -2.85 5.55 16.43
CA GLN A 211 -1.54 4.88 16.35
C GLN A 211 -1.05 4.87 14.89
N ASP A 212 -1.91 4.46 13.96
CA ASP A 212 -1.52 4.34 12.56
C ASP A 212 -1.24 5.71 11.90
N LEU A 213 -2.04 6.74 12.20
CA LEU A 213 -1.78 8.12 11.75
C LEU A 213 -0.45 8.65 12.30
N TRP A 214 -0.12 8.33 13.55
CA TRP A 214 1.14 8.75 14.15
C TRP A 214 2.34 8.09 13.50
N GLU A 215 2.27 6.78 13.27
CA GLU A 215 3.37 6.07 12.62
C GLU A 215 3.53 6.49 11.15
N ALA A 216 2.43 6.76 10.45
CA ALA A 216 2.48 7.35 9.10
C ALA A 216 3.13 8.75 9.08
N GLU A 217 2.88 9.58 10.09
CA GLU A 217 3.55 10.88 10.25
C GLU A 217 5.06 10.73 10.51
N LEU A 218 5.47 9.71 11.29
CA LEU A 218 6.89 9.40 11.48
C LEU A 218 7.55 8.94 10.18
N ASP A 219 6.84 8.16 9.35
CA ASP A 219 7.32 7.76 8.02
C ASP A 219 7.48 8.98 7.10
N TRP A 220 6.51 9.91 7.08
CA TRP A 220 6.61 11.19 6.35
C TRP A 220 7.83 12.02 6.78
N ARG A 221 8.06 12.16 8.10
CA ARG A 221 9.23 12.88 8.63
C ARG A 221 10.54 12.22 8.22
N THR A 222 10.55 10.89 8.19
CA THR A 222 11.69 10.09 7.73
C THR A 222 11.98 10.36 6.25
N ASP A 223 10.96 10.40 5.39
CA ASP A 223 11.13 10.72 3.97
C ASP A 223 11.73 12.12 3.77
N VAL A 224 11.23 13.12 4.50
CA VAL A 224 11.76 14.49 4.45
C VAL A 224 13.22 14.51 4.87
N GLU A 225 13.58 13.80 5.94
CA GLU A 225 14.96 13.72 6.42
C GLU A 225 15.88 12.98 5.45
N GLN A 226 15.42 11.89 4.84
CA GLN A 226 16.15 11.20 3.78
C GLN A 226 16.37 12.12 2.57
N ALA A 227 15.36 12.91 2.20
CA ALA A 227 15.50 13.89 1.13
C ALA A 227 16.55 14.96 1.49
N ARG A 228 16.58 15.46 2.74
CA ARG A 228 17.64 16.38 3.22
C ARG A 228 19.03 15.76 3.09
N LYS A 229 19.20 14.54 3.60
CA LYS A 229 20.47 13.81 3.51
C LYS A 229 20.92 13.60 2.08
N ALA A 230 20.00 13.33 1.15
CA ALA A 230 20.33 13.16 -0.25
C ALA A 230 20.85 14.45 -0.93
N HIS A 231 20.53 15.63 -0.36
CA HIS A 231 21.06 16.92 -0.81
C HIS A 231 22.39 17.30 -0.15
N GLU A 232 22.83 16.59 0.89
CA GLU A 232 24.11 16.86 1.55
C GLU A 232 25.29 16.50 0.62
N PRO A 233 26.40 17.25 0.68
CA PRO A 233 27.59 16.91 -0.09
C PRO A 233 28.16 15.54 0.28
N ILE A 234 28.47 14.72 -0.73
CA ILE A 234 29.09 13.41 -0.56
C ILE A 234 30.61 13.61 -0.56
N ILE A 235 31.30 13.09 0.45
CA ILE A 235 32.77 13.10 0.48
C ILE A 235 33.29 11.87 -0.26
N GLU A 236 33.90 12.07 -1.41
CA GLU A 236 34.58 11.01 -2.14
C GLU A 236 36.06 10.97 -1.75
N GLU A 237 36.52 9.81 -1.27
CA GLU A 237 37.94 9.55 -1.06
C GLU A 237 38.54 8.96 -2.33
N ARG A 238 39.48 9.68 -2.96
CA ARG A 238 40.16 9.24 -4.17
C ARG A 238 41.66 9.23 -3.95
N TYR A 239 42.27 8.09 -4.25
CA TYR A 239 43.72 7.96 -4.32
C TYR A 239 44.24 8.62 -5.60
N MET A 240 45.11 9.62 -5.45
CA MET A 240 45.82 10.25 -6.55
C MET A 240 47.31 9.87 -6.51
N PRO A 241 47.84 9.18 -7.54
CA PRO A 241 49.26 8.81 -7.60
C PRO A 241 50.17 10.03 -7.41
N GLY A 242 51.09 9.96 -6.45
CA GLY A 242 52.03 11.05 -6.12
C GLY A 242 51.52 12.10 -5.14
N VAL A 243 50.22 12.09 -4.79
CA VAL A 243 49.59 13.02 -3.83
C VAL A 243 49.06 12.28 -2.60
N GLY A 244 48.64 11.03 -2.74
CA GLY A 244 48.06 10.22 -1.66
C GLY A 244 46.53 10.23 -1.68
N MET A 245 45.91 9.91 -0.55
CA MET A 245 44.44 9.91 -0.42
C MET A 245 43.93 11.34 -0.33
N THR A 246 42.99 11.70 -1.19
CA THR A 246 42.38 13.03 -1.22
C THR A 246 40.89 12.95 -0.99
N ARG A 247 40.35 13.90 -0.23
CA ARG A 247 38.91 14.04 0.04
C ARG A 247 38.36 15.15 -0.82
N GLN A 248 37.44 14.83 -1.72
CA GLN A 248 36.77 15.84 -2.54
C GLN A 248 35.27 15.85 -2.25
N PRO A 249 34.69 17.02 -1.89
CA PRO A 249 33.26 17.13 -1.75
C PRO A 249 32.61 17.13 -3.14
N LYS A 250 31.66 16.21 -3.35
CA LYS A 250 30.75 16.19 -4.49
C LYS A 250 29.38 16.70 -4.05
N PRO A 251 28.60 17.35 -4.93
CA PRO A 251 27.20 17.64 -4.64
C PRO A 251 26.42 16.37 -4.29
N GLY A 252 25.42 16.51 -3.42
CA GLY A 252 24.45 15.44 -3.19
C GLY A 252 23.74 15.04 -4.48
N ILE A 253 23.21 13.82 -4.52
CA ILE A 253 22.55 13.25 -5.70
C ILE A 253 21.11 12.89 -5.33
N PRO A 254 20.23 13.89 -5.06
CA PRO A 254 18.84 13.63 -4.76
C PRO A 254 18.08 13.16 -6.01
N SER A 255 17.07 12.32 -5.81
CA SER A 255 16.10 12.03 -6.85
C SER A 255 15.24 13.27 -7.17
N GLN A 256 14.55 13.25 -8.31
CA GLN A 256 13.60 14.31 -8.66
C GLN A 256 12.51 14.46 -7.59
N THR A 257 11.94 13.34 -7.13
CA THR A 257 10.95 13.31 -6.04
C THR A 257 11.48 13.94 -4.75
N GLN A 258 12.70 13.61 -4.34
CA GLN A 258 13.32 14.20 -3.15
C GLN A 258 13.56 15.70 -3.31
N SER A 259 13.95 16.13 -4.51
CA SER A 259 14.14 17.55 -4.84
C SER A 259 12.83 18.33 -4.77
N ASP A 260 11.75 17.78 -5.34
CA ASP A 260 10.41 18.37 -5.29
C ASP A 260 9.85 18.41 -3.86
N LEU A 261 10.00 17.32 -3.12
CA LEU A 261 9.60 17.23 -1.71
C LEU A 261 10.27 18.32 -0.88
N LEU A 262 11.60 18.45 -0.93
CA LEU A 262 12.30 19.48 -0.17
C LEU A 262 11.96 20.88 -0.63
N ARG A 263 11.80 21.11 -1.93
CA ARG A 263 11.36 22.41 -2.46
C ARG A 263 10.03 22.84 -1.82
N ILE A 264 9.08 21.91 -1.72
CA ILE A 264 7.76 22.16 -1.12
C ILE A 264 7.83 22.35 0.38
N VAL A 265 8.55 21.47 1.09
CA VAL A 265 8.70 21.55 2.54
C VAL A 265 9.40 22.86 2.94
N ASN A 266 10.46 23.25 2.22
CA ASN A 266 11.22 24.46 2.51
C ASN A 266 10.48 25.74 2.12
N ALA A 267 9.59 25.69 1.11
CA ALA A 267 8.74 26.83 0.76
C ALA A 267 7.81 27.22 1.91
N ASN A 268 7.37 26.25 2.73
CA ASN A 268 6.55 26.46 3.91
C ASN A 268 5.34 27.38 3.66
N THR A 269 4.67 27.17 2.52
CA THR A 269 3.54 27.99 2.08
C THR A 269 2.35 27.85 3.03
N SER A 270 1.71 28.97 3.39
CA SER A 270 0.51 28.95 4.23
C SER A 270 -0.66 28.26 3.54
N ILE A 271 -1.40 27.44 4.31
CA ILE A 271 -2.60 26.75 3.82
C ILE A 271 -3.86 27.56 4.18
N PRO A 272 -4.76 27.85 3.23
CA PRO A 272 -6.03 28.50 3.54
C PRO A 272 -6.88 27.68 4.53
N PRO A 273 -7.63 28.29 5.45
CA PRO A 273 -8.36 27.55 6.48
C PRO A 273 -9.31 26.47 5.95
N LEU A 274 -10.09 26.75 4.90
CA LEU A 274 -11.00 25.75 4.31
C LEU A 274 -10.26 24.62 3.56
N VAL A 275 -9.03 24.88 3.09
CA VAL A 275 -8.18 23.86 2.48
C VAL A 275 -7.52 22.98 3.55
N ASP A 276 -7.11 23.57 4.67
CA ASP A 276 -6.65 22.81 5.84
C ASP A 276 -7.78 21.92 6.36
N GLU A 277 -8.98 22.49 6.46
CA GLU A 277 -10.20 21.78 6.82
C GLU A 277 -10.51 20.63 5.85
N PHE A 278 -10.35 20.87 4.55
CA PHE A 278 -10.56 19.87 3.51
C PHE A 278 -9.69 18.62 3.73
N PHE A 279 -8.38 18.80 3.88
CA PHE A 279 -7.45 17.69 4.11
C PHE A 279 -7.66 17.03 5.48
N ASP A 280 -7.83 17.82 6.53
CA ASP A 280 -7.96 17.30 7.89
C ASP A 280 -9.26 16.51 8.07
N ARG A 281 -10.40 17.02 7.57
CA ARG A 281 -11.72 16.44 7.85
C ARG A 281 -12.22 15.44 6.82
N TYR A 282 -11.78 15.52 5.56
CA TYR A 282 -12.44 14.79 4.46
C TYR A 282 -11.52 13.92 3.60
N VAL A 283 -10.21 14.19 3.57
CA VAL A 283 -9.23 13.37 2.81
C VAL A 283 -8.54 12.39 3.74
N HIS A 284 -8.66 11.09 3.47
CA HIS A 284 -8.01 10.04 4.26
C HIS A 284 -6.53 9.93 3.92
N ASP A 285 -5.74 9.36 4.83
CA ASP A 285 -4.34 9.02 4.61
C ASP A 285 -4.25 7.52 4.29
N SER A 286 -3.98 7.18 3.03
CA SER A 286 -3.96 5.77 2.61
C SER A 286 -2.75 5.02 3.14
N HIS A 287 -1.63 5.71 3.44
CA HIS A 287 -0.49 5.06 4.09
C HIS A 287 -0.87 4.66 5.51
N ALA A 288 -1.49 5.57 6.28
CA ALA A 288 -1.98 5.23 7.62
C ALA A 288 -3.03 4.11 7.62
N GLY A 289 -3.91 4.06 6.62
CA GLY A 289 -5.04 3.13 6.57
C GLY A 289 -4.76 1.80 5.85
N PHE A 290 -3.60 1.62 5.23
CA PHE A 290 -3.28 0.41 4.46
C PHE A 290 -2.26 -0.46 5.16
N TRP A 291 -2.73 -1.61 5.65
CA TRP A 291 -1.91 -2.54 6.43
C TRP A 291 -1.58 -3.81 5.63
N LEU A 292 -0.32 -4.21 5.67
CA LEU A 292 0.18 -5.47 5.11
C LEU A 292 0.14 -6.61 6.15
N LEU A 293 0.09 -6.25 7.44
CA LEU A 293 0.18 -7.17 8.56
C LEU A 293 -0.96 -6.97 9.56
N GLY A 294 -1.54 -8.09 10.00
CA GLY A 294 -2.57 -8.15 11.04
C GLY A 294 -4.00 -8.34 10.50
N PRO A 295 -4.96 -8.64 11.38
CA PRO A 295 -6.34 -8.90 10.99
C PRO A 295 -7.11 -7.62 10.67
N LEU A 296 -7.66 -7.51 9.46
CA LEU A 296 -8.28 -6.29 8.95
C LEU A 296 -9.79 -6.28 9.18
N THR A 297 -10.47 -7.28 8.63
CA THR A 297 -11.92 -7.37 8.69
C THR A 297 -12.40 -7.94 10.02
N GLN A 298 -13.68 -7.75 10.35
CA GLN A 298 -14.26 -8.41 11.53
C GLN A 298 -14.17 -9.95 11.44
N TRP A 299 -14.19 -10.51 10.23
CA TRP A 299 -14.00 -11.93 10.02
C TRP A 299 -12.56 -12.35 10.31
N ASP A 300 -11.57 -11.63 9.80
CA ASP A 300 -10.14 -11.88 10.06
C ASP A 300 -9.85 -11.83 11.55
N LYS A 301 -10.39 -10.82 12.25
CA LYS A 301 -10.21 -10.65 13.71
C LYS A 301 -10.79 -11.85 14.48
N LYS A 302 -11.93 -12.39 14.05
CA LYS A 302 -12.54 -13.58 14.68
C LYS A 302 -11.70 -14.83 14.43
N VAL A 303 -11.25 -15.03 13.20
CA VAL A 303 -10.37 -16.15 12.84
C VAL A 303 -9.08 -16.08 13.65
N PHE A 304 -8.44 -14.92 13.69
CA PHE A 304 -7.19 -14.68 14.38
C PHE A 304 -7.26 -15.00 15.88
N VAL A 305 -8.28 -14.49 16.59
CA VAL A 305 -8.49 -14.81 18.02
C VAL A 305 -8.75 -16.30 18.24
N ASN A 306 -9.49 -16.95 17.34
CA ASN A 306 -9.77 -18.38 17.45
C ASN A 306 -8.52 -19.25 17.22
N GLU A 307 -7.66 -18.89 16.27
CA GLU A 307 -6.41 -19.60 16.03
C GLU A 307 -5.44 -19.45 17.22
N ILE A 308 -5.34 -18.26 17.81
CA ILE A 308 -4.55 -18.03 19.04
C ILE A 308 -5.04 -18.93 20.19
N ARG A 309 -6.36 -19.07 20.35
CA ARG A 309 -6.94 -19.95 21.37
C ARG A 309 -6.57 -21.41 21.12
N LYS A 310 -6.71 -21.90 19.89
CA LYS A 310 -6.31 -23.27 19.53
C LYS A 310 -4.82 -23.52 19.79
N LYS A 311 -3.98 -22.55 19.43
CA LYS A 311 -2.54 -22.59 19.67
C LYS A 311 -2.22 -22.69 21.17
N LYS A 312 -2.89 -21.88 22.00
CA LYS A 312 -2.77 -21.93 23.46
C LYS A 312 -3.23 -23.27 24.06
N ASP A 313 -4.37 -23.78 23.62
CA ASP A 313 -4.89 -25.08 24.07
C ASP A 313 -3.91 -26.23 23.72
N ALA A 314 -3.33 -26.21 22.52
CA ALA A 314 -2.33 -27.19 22.09
C ALA A 314 -1.05 -27.12 22.92
N TYR A 315 -0.56 -25.90 23.21
CA TYR A 315 0.58 -25.68 24.11
C TYR A 315 0.33 -26.30 25.49
N GLU A 316 -0.83 -26.03 26.10
CA GLU A 316 -1.15 -26.52 27.44
C GLU A 316 -1.31 -28.04 27.49
N GLN A 317 -1.91 -28.65 26.47
CA GLN A 317 -2.03 -30.10 26.34
C GLN A 317 -0.66 -30.78 26.25
N LEU A 318 0.24 -30.26 25.41
CA LEU A 318 1.59 -30.81 25.25
C LEU A 318 2.43 -30.61 26.52
N MET A 319 2.29 -29.47 27.19
CA MET A 319 2.94 -29.23 28.48
C MET A 319 2.39 -30.16 29.57
N ALA A 320 1.08 -30.42 29.60
CA ALA A 320 0.48 -31.39 30.52
C ALA A 320 0.99 -32.81 30.26
N LEU A 321 1.08 -33.24 28.99
CA LEU A 321 1.67 -34.52 28.60
C LEU A 321 3.13 -34.63 29.07
N SER A 322 3.93 -33.57 28.90
CA SER A 322 5.32 -33.56 29.35
C SER A 322 5.49 -33.80 30.86
N ARG A 323 4.50 -33.40 31.68
CA ARG A 323 4.53 -33.57 33.15
C ARG A 323 4.16 -34.99 33.57
N ILE A 324 3.37 -35.72 32.78
CA ILE A 324 2.89 -37.07 33.11
C ILE A 324 3.71 -38.18 32.45
N THR A 325 4.47 -37.89 31.38
CA THR A 325 5.32 -38.89 30.70
C THR A 325 6.72 -38.97 31.33
N LYS A 326 7.17 -40.18 31.68
CA LYS A 326 8.49 -40.42 32.31
C LYS A 326 9.66 -40.53 31.32
N ILE A 327 9.38 -40.87 30.05
CA ILE A 327 10.36 -41.04 28.97
C ILE A 327 10.01 -40.04 27.86
N ASN A 328 10.99 -39.41 27.23
CA ASN A 328 10.79 -38.45 26.13
C ASN A 328 9.99 -37.18 26.48
N ALA A 329 9.86 -36.80 27.76
CA ALA A 329 9.20 -35.55 28.18
C ALA A 329 9.74 -34.31 27.44
N HIS A 330 11.05 -34.28 27.17
CA HIS A 330 11.70 -33.21 26.40
C HIS A 330 11.16 -33.07 24.96
N GLN A 331 10.69 -34.15 24.34
CA GLN A 331 10.08 -34.10 22.99
C GLN A 331 8.74 -33.37 23.03
N TYR A 332 7.92 -33.60 24.07
CA TYR A 332 6.67 -32.87 24.28
C TYR A 332 6.90 -31.40 24.62
N VAL A 333 7.92 -31.06 25.40
CA VAL A 333 8.30 -29.66 25.65
C VAL A 333 8.75 -28.99 24.35
N ARG A 334 9.58 -29.66 23.54
CA ARG A 334 10.01 -29.14 22.23
C ARG A 334 8.82 -28.93 21.30
N ALA A 335 7.88 -29.89 21.25
CA ALA A 335 6.65 -29.77 20.48
C ALA A 335 5.77 -28.62 21.00
N ALA A 336 5.62 -28.48 22.32
CA ALA A 336 4.85 -27.42 22.94
C ALA A 336 5.40 -26.04 22.55
N ASN A 337 6.72 -25.87 22.54
CA ASN A 337 7.35 -24.59 22.17
C ASN A 337 7.00 -24.13 20.74
N HIS A 338 6.61 -25.02 19.82
CA HIS A 338 6.10 -24.61 18.50
C HIS A 338 4.71 -23.96 18.56
N TYR A 339 3.97 -24.17 19.64
CA TYR A 339 2.68 -23.55 19.93
C TYR A 339 2.77 -22.45 21.00
N ALA A 340 3.97 -22.03 21.40
CA ALA A 340 4.12 -20.90 22.30
C ALA A 340 3.58 -19.63 21.62
N LEU A 341 2.79 -18.85 22.36
CA LEU A 341 2.30 -17.56 21.87
C LEU A 341 3.46 -16.56 21.86
N ASN A 342 3.55 -15.76 20.81
CA ASN A 342 4.41 -14.57 20.81
C ASN A 342 3.80 -13.45 21.66
N HIS A 343 4.50 -12.33 21.78
CA HIS A 343 4.09 -11.27 22.70
C HIS A 343 2.74 -10.66 22.28
N PHE A 344 2.53 -10.37 21.00
CA PHE A 344 1.25 -9.86 20.50
C PHE A 344 0.09 -10.85 20.68
N GLU A 345 0.29 -12.12 20.31
CA GLU A 345 -0.70 -13.18 20.49
C GLU A 345 -1.11 -13.33 21.96
N GLN A 346 -0.15 -13.20 22.88
CA GLN A 346 -0.43 -13.22 24.32
C GLN A 346 -1.33 -12.05 24.73
N ARG A 347 -1.06 -10.82 24.26
CA ARG A 347 -1.94 -9.66 24.55
C ARG A 347 -3.36 -9.88 24.01
N VAL A 348 -3.48 -10.47 22.82
CA VAL A 348 -4.78 -10.79 22.20
C VAL A 348 -5.50 -11.87 23.01
N TYR A 349 -4.81 -12.92 23.44
CA TYR A 349 -5.38 -13.97 24.28
C TYR A 349 -5.90 -13.41 25.61
N ASP A 350 -5.10 -12.58 26.27
CA ASP A 350 -5.45 -11.98 27.57
C ASP A 350 -6.66 -11.03 27.43
N ALA A 351 -6.72 -10.23 26.36
CA ALA A 351 -7.85 -9.32 26.10
C ALA A 351 -9.18 -10.04 25.83
N ASN A 352 -9.13 -11.33 25.48
CA ASN A 352 -10.32 -12.13 25.14
C ASN A 352 -10.55 -13.28 26.15
N SER A 353 -9.99 -13.18 27.36
CA SER A 353 -10.07 -14.15 28.45
C SER A 353 -10.65 -13.53 29.73
N PRO A 354 -11.68 -14.13 30.37
CA PRO A 354 -12.34 -15.40 30.03
C PRO A 354 -13.15 -15.29 28.73
N LYS A 355 -13.49 -16.43 28.13
CA LYS A 355 -14.21 -16.51 26.84
C LYS A 355 -15.43 -15.58 26.87
N ALA A 356 -15.36 -14.46 26.12
CA ALA A 356 -16.54 -13.67 25.82
C ALA A 356 -17.58 -14.56 25.11
N ASP A 357 -18.87 -14.23 25.25
CA ASP A 357 -19.94 -14.92 24.52
C ASP A 357 -19.59 -14.99 23.02
N SER A 358 -19.98 -16.09 22.36
CA SER A 358 -19.79 -16.34 20.92
C SER A 358 -20.31 -15.21 20.01
N THR A 359 -21.15 -14.33 20.56
CA THR A 359 -21.74 -13.16 19.89
C THR A 359 -20.90 -11.88 20.01
N ALA A 360 -19.94 -11.81 20.95
CA ALA A 360 -19.13 -10.62 21.19
C ALA A 360 -18.09 -10.41 20.07
N ALA A 361 -17.86 -9.14 19.70
CA ALA A 361 -16.80 -8.79 18.77
C ALA A 361 -15.41 -9.09 19.41
N PRO A 362 -14.48 -9.71 18.67
CA PRO A 362 -13.13 -9.96 19.17
C PRO A 362 -12.43 -8.64 19.50
N VAL A 363 -11.78 -8.58 20.65
CA VAL A 363 -10.98 -7.43 21.07
C VAL A 363 -9.57 -7.62 20.53
N ILE A 364 -9.14 -6.74 19.63
CA ILE A 364 -7.75 -6.70 19.18
C ILE A 364 -7.09 -5.52 19.91
N PRO A 365 -6.04 -5.76 20.72
CA PRO A 365 -5.25 -4.68 21.30
C PRO A 365 -4.70 -3.77 20.19
N VAL A 366 -4.45 -2.50 20.51
CA VAL A 366 -3.83 -1.58 19.55
C VAL A 366 -2.54 -2.20 19.01
N MET A 367 -2.49 -2.29 17.69
CA MET A 367 -1.34 -2.77 16.93
C MET A 367 -0.45 -1.58 16.59
N SER A 368 0.85 -1.80 16.69
CA SER A 368 1.90 -0.83 16.34
C SER A 368 2.94 -1.49 15.45
N ASP A 369 3.83 -0.70 14.84
CA ASP A 369 4.95 -1.25 14.06
C ASP A 369 5.90 -2.10 14.90
N THR A 370 5.94 -1.88 16.21
CA THR A 370 6.73 -2.73 17.11
C THR A 370 6.20 -4.17 17.17
N ASP A 371 4.93 -4.39 16.78
CA ASP A 371 4.31 -5.70 16.67
C ASP A 371 4.52 -6.34 15.28
N ALA A 372 5.13 -5.64 14.32
CA ALA A 372 5.34 -6.18 12.97
C ALA A 372 6.09 -7.53 12.94
N PRO A 373 7.15 -7.75 13.75
CA PRO A 373 7.79 -9.07 13.84
C PRO A 373 6.83 -10.17 14.30
N ASP A 374 6.10 -9.94 15.39
CA ASP A 374 5.12 -10.89 15.94
C ASP A 374 3.98 -11.18 14.95
N LEU A 375 3.53 -10.16 14.20
CA LEU A 375 2.50 -10.32 13.18
C LEU A 375 3.00 -11.08 11.94
N ARG A 376 4.27 -10.92 11.56
CA ARG A 376 4.89 -11.70 10.46
C ARG A 376 5.01 -13.18 10.82
N ASP A 377 5.43 -13.48 12.04
CA ASP A 377 5.53 -14.86 12.55
C ASP A 377 4.19 -15.61 12.42
N ASN A 378 3.07 -14.90 12.59
CA ASN A 378 1.73 -15.46 12.44
C ASN A 378 1.32 -15.74 10.98
N MET A 379 1.96 -15.10 10.00
CA MET A 379 1.62 -15.23 8.58
C MET A 379 2.41 -16.32 7.84
N GLY A 380 3.36 -17.00 8.51
CA GLY A 380 4.15 -18.06 7.92
C GLY A 380 4.91 -17.60 6.67
N PHE A 381 4.84 -18.36 5.57
CA PHE A 381 5.55 -18.02 4.31
C PHE A 381 5.13 -16.66 3.71
N ALA A 382 3.88 -16.20 3.95
CA ALA A 382 3.46 -14.87 3.52
C ALA A 382 4.19 -13.74 4.30
N GLY A 383 4.57 -13.99 5.56
CA GLY A 383 5.41 -13.08 6.36
C GLY A 383 6.84 -12.95 5.80
N LEU A 384 7.39 -14.03 5.23
CA LEU A 384 8.69 -14.04 4.53
C LEU A 384 8.65 -13.22 3.22
N VAL A 385 7.54 -13.27 2.48
CA VAL A 385 7.33 -12.44 1.27
C VAL A 385 7.18 -10.96 1.64
N VAL A 386 6.51 -10.65 2.75
CA VAL A 386 6.44 -9.29 3.29
C VAL A 386 7.82 -8.77 3.69
N GLU A 387 8.60 -9.58 4.41
CA GLU A 387 9.92 -9.20 4.91
C GLU A 387 10.96 -9.02 3.79
N HIS A 388 11.04 -9.95 2.84
CA HIS A 388 12.11 -9.98 1.83
C HIS A 388 11.69 -9.37 0.48
N GLY A 389 10.40 -9.27 0.20
CA GLY A 389 9.87 -8.62 -1.00
C GLY A 389 9.76 -7.11 -0.83
N MET A 390 9.19 -6.66 0.30
CA MET A 390 8.68 -5.28 0.44
C MET A 390 9.56 -4.31 1.21
N GLY A 391 10.58 -4.80 1.91
CA GLY A 391 11.56 -3.97 2.61
C GLY A 391 10.99 -3.16 3.80
N SER A 392 9.77 -3.43 4.26
CA SER A 392 9.21 -2.74 5.43
C SER A 392 9.45 -3.53 6.72
N GLY A 393 10.11 -2.87 7.68
CA GLY A 393 10.16 -3.31 9.07
C GLY A 393 8.85 -3.04 9.83
N THR A 394 7.83 -2.50 9.16
CA THR A 394 6.60 -1.94 9.72
C THR A 394 5.38 -2.77 9.34
N ARG A 395 4.19 -2.40 9.84
CA ARG A 395 2.91 -3.01 9.43
C ARG A 395 2.38 -2.48 8.10
N ARG A 396 2.98 -1.42 7.57
CA ARG A 396 2.59 -0.70 6.35
C ARG A 396 3.61 -0.93 5.24
N GLU A 397 3.35 -0.36 4.07
CA GLU A 397 4.30 -0.35 2.97
C GLU A 397 5.59 0.41 3.32
N ALA A 398 6.66 0.17 2.55
CA ALA A 398 7.93 0.84 2.75
C ALA A 398 7.92 2.28 2.22
N ASN A 399 8.61 3.16 2.95
CA ASN A 399 8.61 4.62 2.77
C ASN A 399 7.27 5.26 3.14
N GLY A 400 7.32 6.51 3.57
CA GLY A 400 6.12 7.25 3.89
C GLY A 400 5.52 7.90 2.66
N SER A 401 4.76 8.95 2.94
CA SER A 401 3.98 9.64 1.93
C SER A 401 4.75 10.71 1.15
N GLY A 402 6.07 10.81 1.30
CA GLY A 402 6.98 11.70 0.54
C GLY A 402 7.32 11.20 -0.86
N GLN A 403 6.46 10.36 -1.45
CA GLN A 403 6.67 9.68 -2.72
C GLN A 403 5.52 9.96 -3.68
N TYR A 404 5.77 9.90 -4.99
CA TYR A 404 4.71 9.90 -6.00
C TYR A 404 4.17 8.49 -6.22
N ARG A 405 2.86 8.40 -6.48
CA ARG A 405 2.21 7.16 -6.91
C ARG A 405 2.76 6.71 -8.27
N ARG A 406 2.97 5.39 -8.43
CA ARG A 406 3.34 4.82 -9.73
C ARG A 406 2.13 4.82 -10.69
N ILE A 407 2.39 5.16 -11.95
CA ILE A 407 1.39 5.18 -13.03
C ILE A 407 1.89 4.27 -14.15
N PHE A 408 1.06 3.31 -14.59
CA PHE A 408 1.37 2.44 -15.72
C PHE A 408 0.82 3.03 -17.02
N ASP A 409 1.70 3.35 -17.97
CA ASP A 409 1.40 3.67 -19.38
C ASP A 409 2.38 2.87 -20.27
N HIS A 410 1.97 2.47 -21.47
CA HIS A 410 2.68 1.57 -22.40
C HIS A 410 4.13 2.03 -22.70
N ASP A 411 4.40 3.35 -22.66
CA ASP A 411 5.73 3.92 -22.89
C ASP A 411 6.70 3.79 -21.69
N HIS A 412 6.21 3.48 -20.48
CA HIS A 412 7.02 3.39 -19.24
C HIS A 412 7.73 2.05 -19.06
N GLU A 413 7.47 1.07 -19.94
CA GLU A 413 8.05 -0.28 -19.85
C GLU A 413 9.54 -0.35 -20.20
N VAL A 414 10.09 0.62 -20.93
CA VAL A 414 11.45 0.54 -21.49
C VAL A 414 12.51 1.24 -20.62
N LEU A 415 12.14 2.30 -19.88
CA LEU A 415 13.11 3.16 -19.18
C LEU A 415 13.23 2.89 -17.67
N SER A 416 12.15 2.46 -17.00
CA SER A 416 12.14 2.17 -15.55
C SER A 416 12.89 0.88 -15.19
N VAL A 417 12.93 -0.08 -16.12
CA VAL A 417 13.60 -1.38 -15.97
C VAL A 417 15.13 -1.22 -15.86
N ILE A 418 15.69 -0.16 -16.43
CA ILE A 418 17.14 0.05 -16.51
C ILE A 418 17.69 0.70 -15.22
N ASP A 419 16.91 1.57 -14.58
CA ASP A 419 17.40 2.41 -13.48
C ASP A 419 17.27 1.77 -12.08
N GLU A 420 16.29 0.87 -11.92
CA GLU A 420 15.99 0.20 -10.64
C GLU A 420 16.70 -1.16 -10.51
N ALA A 421 16.86 -1.88 -11.63
CA ALA A 421 17.62 -3.14 -11.67
C ALA A 421 19.10 -2.95 -11.29
N GLY A 422 19.71 -1.83 -11.70
CA GLY A 422 21.12 -1.52 -11.39
C GLY A 422 21.38 -1.26 -9.90
N ARG A 423 20.41 -0.73 -9.16
CA ARG A 423 20.55 -0.43 -7.71
C ARG A 423 20.31 -1.64 -6.82
N HIS A 424 19.34 -2.49 -7.16
CA HIS A 424 19.02 -3.68 -6.36
C HIS A 424 20.02 -4.83 -6.55
N LEU A 425 20.60 -5.01 -7.74
CA LEU A 425 21.56 -6.09 -8.01
C LEU A 425 22.88 -5.96 -7.22
N GLY A 426 23.30 -4.73 -6.89
CA GLY A 426 24.54 -4.47 -6.15
C GLY A 426 24.46 -4.79 -4.65
N GLN A 427 23.32 -4.53 -4.01
CA GLN A 427 23.14 -4.82 -2.57
C GLN A 427 22.82 -6.30 -2.31
N TRP A 428 22.10 -6.94 -3.23
CA TRP A 428 21.66 -8.33 -3.10
C TRP A 428 22.82 -9.34 -3.16
N THR A 429 23.90 -8.99 -3.85
CA THR A 429 25.08 -9.87 -4.03
C THR A 429 26.01 -9.88 -2.81
N GLU A 430 26.07 -8.80 -2.03
CA GLU A 430 26.91 -8.71 -0.83
C GLU A 430 26.25 -9.39 0.40
N GLU A 431 24.93 -9.24 0.60
CA GLU A 431 24.23 -9.80 1.78
C GLU A 431 24.02 -11.32 1.74
N LEU A 432 23.86 -11.91 0.54
CA LEU A 432 23.71 -13.36 0.37
C LEU A 432 25.02 -14.12 0.63
N GLN A 433 26.16 -13.45 0.47
CA GLN A 433 27.47 -14.05 0.65
C GLN A 433 27.83 -14.21 2.14
N GLU A 434 27.29 -13.35 3.02
CA GLU A 434 27.50 -13.41 4.47
C GLU A 434 26.61 -14.44 5.19
N ARG A 435 25.41 -14.73 4.70
CA ARG A 435 24.46 -15.64 5.40
C ARG A 435 24.50 -17.10 4.97
N ALA A 436 25.20 -17.42 3.88
CA ALA A 436 25.38 -18.81 3.42
C ALA A 436 26.22 -19.68 4.40
N THR A 437 26.84 -19.09 5.42
CA THR A 437 27.68 -19.82 6.39
C THR A 437 26.91 -20.38 7.59
N HIS A 438 25.62 -20.05 7.79
CA HIS A 438 24.95 -20.29 9.08
C HIS A 438 23.71 -21.19 9.10
N VAL A 439 23.28 -21.82 8.00
CA VAL A 439 22.13 -22.75 8.03
C VAL A 439 22.44 -24.02 7.27
N ILE A 440 23.10 -24.97 7.95
CA ILE A 440 23.09 -26.38 7.56
C ILE A 440 22.28 -27.09 8.63
N ASP A 441 20.97 -27.26 8.38
CA ASP A 441 20.19 -28.42 8.81
C ASP A 441 18.77 -28.39 8.22
N GLY A 442 18.44 -29.41 7.43
CA GLY A 442 17.05 -29.79 7.17
C GLY A 442 16.47 -29.57 5.77
N ALA A 443 17.18 -29.93 4.69
CA ALA A 443 16.68 -29.86 3.31
C ALA A 443 15.35 -30.62 3.05
N GLY A 444 15.02 -31.63 3.86
CA GLY A 444 13.78 -32.40 3.73
C GLY A 444 12.52 -31.64 4.19
N ALA A 445 12.60 -30.88 5.28
CA ALA A 445 11.43 -30.25 5.91
C ALA A 445 10.94 -28.96 5.22
N LEU A 446 11.78 -28.42 4.33
CA LEU A 446 11.46 -27.26 3.50
C LEU A 446 10.66 -27.69 2.26
N THR A 447 11.03 -28.82 1.66
CA THR A 447 10.44 -29.31 0.41
C THR A 447 8.97 -29.74 0.58
N ASP A 448 8.64 -30.37 1.71
CA ASP A 448 7.26 -30.81 2.00
C ASP A 448 6.35 -29.61 2.34
N ARG A 449 6.88 -28.57 3.01
CA ARG A 449 6.13 -27.33 3.28
C ARG A 449 5.88 -26.49 2.03
N ILE A 450 6.78 -26.53 1.05
CA ILE A 450 6.59 -25.90 -0.25
C ILE A 450 5.48 -26.59 -1.05
N LYS A 451 5.37 -27.92 -0.97
CA LYS A 451 4.32 -28.68 -1.66
C LYS A 451 2.92 -28.38 -1.12
N ASP A 452 2.76 -28.33 0.20
CA ASP A 452 1.45 -28.10 0.81
C ASP A 452 0.96 -26.64 0.64
N SER A 453 1.87 -25.67 0.68
CA SER A 453 1.54 -24.24 0.52
C SER A 453 1.32 -23.80 -0.93
N ALA A 454 1.79 -24.58 -1.92
CA ALA A 454 1.67 -24.27 -3.34
C ALA A 454 0.37 -24.78 -4.00
N SER A 455 -0.49 -25.46 -3.25
CA SER A 455 -1.74 -26.07 -3.75
C SER A 455 -2.80 -25.06 -4.24
N GLY A 456 -2.57 -23.75 -4.04
CA GLY A 456 -3.43 -22.65 -4.53
C GLY A 456 -2.77 -21.69 -5.53
N LEU A 457 -1.55 -21.96 -6.01
CA LEU A 457 -0.81 -21.06 -6.91
C LEU A 457 -0.80 -21.55 -8.37
N PRO A 458 -0.71 -20.66 -9.38
CA PRO A 458 -0.64 -21.06 -10.78
C PRO A 458 0.56 -21.98 -11.04
N GLY A 459 0.35 -23.10 -11.74
CA GLY A 459 1.35 -24.17 -11.88
C GLY A 459 2.71 -23.75 -12.47
N LYS A 460 2.77 -22.65 -13.23
CA LYS A 460 4.04 -22.11 -13.75
C LYS A 460 4.89 -21.42 -12.69
N VAL A 461 4.27 -20.84 -11.64
CA VAL A 461 4.96 -20.21 -10.51
C VAL A 461 5.57 -21.28 -9.60
N VAL A 462 4.83 -22.37 -9.39
CA VAL A 462 5.30 -23.53 -8.63
C VAL A 462 6.50 -24.18 -9.32
N GLU A 463 6.46 -24.34 -10.64
CA GLU A 463 7.54 -24.96 -11.41
C GLU A 463 8.80 -24.08 -11.49
N ALA A 464 8.66 -22.77 -11.66
CA ALA A 464 9.81 -21.84 -11.67
C ALA A 464 10.49 -21.75 -10.29
N THR A 465 9.70 -21.82 -9.21
CA THR A 465 10.20 -21.80 -7.83
C THR A 465 10.86 -23.13 -7.46
N ARG A 466 10.29 -24.26 -7.91
CA ARG A 466 10.87 -25.60 -7.79
C ARG A 466 12.20 -25.70 -8.51
N GLN A 467 12.28 -25.24 -9.77
CA GLN A 467 13.52 -25.29 -10.56
C GLN A 467 14.63 -24.44 -9.96
N ARG A 468 14.32 -23.25 -9.43
CA ARG A 468 15.32 -22.38 -8.78
C ARG A 468 15.80 -22.92 -7.44
N ALA A 469 14.92 -23.56 -6.66
CA ALA A 469 15.30 -24.26 -5.44
C ALA A 469 16.17 -25.50 -5.75
N GLU A 470 15.84 -26.26 -6.79
CA GLU A 470 16.63 -27.41 -7.25
C GLU A 470 18.01 -26.99 -7.80
N GLU A 471 18.11 -25.85 -8.51
CA GLU A 471 19.38 -25.28 -8.97
C GLU A 471 20.25 -24.77 -7.81
N ALA A 472 19.65 -24.12 -6.81
CA ALA A 472 20.37 -23.68 -5.61
C ALA A 472 20.92 -24.87 -4.80
N ILE A 473 20.18 -25.97 -4.72
CA ILE A 473 20.63 -27.22 -4.07
C ILE A 473 21.74 -27.90 -4.88
N LYS A 474 21.61 -27.95 -6.22
CA LYS A 474 22.64 -28.53 -7.10
C LYS A 474 23.96 -27.77 -7.05
N ASN A 475 23.93 -26.45 -6.91
CA ASN A 475 25.13 -25.61 -6.86
C ASN A 475 25.82 -25.60 -5.48
N GLN A 476 25.24 -26.25 -4.46
CA GLN A 476 25.80 -26.35 -3.11
C GLN A 476 26.40 -27.73 -2.77
N LEU A 477 26.35 -28.71 -3.68
CA LEU A 477 26.95 -30.03 -3.44
C LEU A 477 28.34 -30.14 -4.09
N PRO A 478 29.39 -30.52 -3.34
CA PRO A 478 30.72 -30.73 -3.91
C PRO A 478 30.71 -31.95 -4.85
N ASN A 479 31.38 -31.79 -6.00
CA ASN A 479 31.53 -32.75 -7.10
C ASN A 479 31.55 -34.23 -6.67
N GLY A 480 30.56 -34.99 -7.15
CA GLY A 480 30.49 -36.47 -7.16
C GLY A 480 29.12 -36.96 -6.70
N LEU A 481 28.24 -37.50 -7.54
CA LEU A 481 28.36 -38.77 -8.28
C LEU A 481 27.09 -38.97 -9.19
N PRO A 482 26.96 -40.05 -9.99
CA PRO A 482 26.71 -40.06 -11.45
C PRO A 482 25.21 -40.13 -11.86
N PRO A 483 24.85 -40.16 -13.17
CA PRO A 483 23.49 -39.83 -13.61
C PRO A 483 22.49 -40.96 -13.32
N VAL A 484 21.31 -40.53 -12.89
CA VAL A 484 20.14 -41.35 -12.60
C VAL A 484 19.59 -41.93 -13.92
N ARG A 485 19.35 -43.25 -13.94
CA ARG A 485 18.46 -43.90 -14.92
C ARG A 485 17.02 -43.84 -14.42
#